data_AF-A0A942GDP5-F1
#
_entry.id   AF-A0A942GDP5-F1
#
_cell.length_a   1.000
_cell.length_b   1.000
_cell.length_c   1.000
_cell.angle_alpha   90.00
_cell.angle_beta   90.00
_cell.angle_gamma   90.00
#
_symmetry.space_group_name_H-M   'P 1'
#
loop_
_entity.id
_entity.type
_entity.pdbx_description
1 polymer ?
#
loop_
_entity_poly.entity_id
_entity_poly.type
_entity_poly.pdbx_seq_one_letter_code
_entity_poly.pdbx_strand_id
1 'polypeptide(L)'
;RLPARHERDLDRLVPPTVQVPSGSHVRVDYDGERPVLAVRLQEMFGASATPAVLDGRLPVLLHLLSPARRPVQITDDLAGFWDRAYPQVRAELRGRYPKHAWPEDPRTAQPLRGTRRR
;
A
#
# COMPACT_ATOMS: atom_id res chain seq x y z
N ARG A 1 -6.57 -24.38 20.36
CA ARG A 1 -6.88 -22.96 20.66
C ARG A 1 -5.65 -22.38 21.36
N LEU A 2 -5.09 -21.28 20.87
CA LEU A 2 -3.88 -20.71 21.48
C LEU A 2 -4.27 -20.00 22.79
N PRO A 3 -3.38 -19.91 23.79
CA PRO A 3 -3.63 -19.08 24.97
C PRO A 3 -3.79 -17.61 24.56
N ALA A 4 -4.74 -16.87 25.16
CA ALA A 4 -5.16 -15.53 24.73
C ALA A 4 -4.03 -14.48 24.60
N ARG A 5 -2.90 -14.65 25.32
CA ARG A 5 -1.71 -13.79 25.15
C ARG A 5 -1.03 -13.99 23.79
N HIS A 6 -0.94 -15.23 23.33
CA HIS A 6 -0.32 -15.57 22.06
C HIS A 6 -1.23 -15.19 20.88
N GLU A 7 -2.55 -15.22 21.07
CA GLU A 7 -3.50 -14.70 20.07
C GLU A 7 -3.31 -13.20 19.85
N ARG A 8 -3.15 -12.40 20.92
CA ARG A 8 -2.86 -10.95 20.79
C ARG A 8 -1.50 -10.64 20.16
N ASP A 9 -0.48 -11.43 20.45
CA ASP A 9 0.83 -11.26 19.82
C ASP A 9 0.78 -11.60 18.33
N LEU A 10 0.01 -12.62 17.94
CA LEU A 10 -0.21 -12.95 16.53
C LEU A 10 -0.95 -11.85 15.78
N ASP A 11 -2.03 -11.31 16.35
CA ASP A 11 -2.80 -10.23 15.71
C ASP A 11 -1.95 -8.98 15.48
N ARG A 12 -1.00 -8.72 16.38
CA ARG A 12 -0.06 -7.59 16.29
C ARG A 12 1.07 -7.85 15.29
N LEU A 13 1.66 -9.05 15.32
CA LEU A 13 2.82 -9.40 14.50
C LEU A 13 2.42 -9.72 13.04
N VAL A 14 1.27 -10.36 12.85
CA VAL A 14 0.76 -10.86 11.57
C VAL A 14 -0.67 -10.34 11.38
N PRO A 15 -0.85 -9.00 11.28
CA PRO A 15 -2.18 -8.43 11.23
C PRO A 15 -2.90 -8.82 9.93
N PRO A 16 -4.20 -9.14 9.96
CA PRO A 16 -4.97 -9.47 8.76
C PRO A 16 -5.12 -8.26 7.83
N THR A 17 -5.02 -7.04 8.36
CA THR A 17 -5.07 -5.79 7.59
C THR A 17 -4.06 -4.78 8.12
N VAL A 18 -3.51 -3.97 7.23
CA VAL A 18 -2.67 -2.81 7.57
C VAL A 18 -3.45 -1.53 7.29
N GLN A 19 -3.40 -0.57 8.23
CA GLN A 19 -3.90 0.77 7.98
C GLN A 19 -2.90 1.54 7.11
N VAL A 20 -3.34 2.00 5.95
CA VAL A 20 -2.53 2.81 5.02
C VAL A 20 -2.80 4.32 5.22
N PRO A 21 -2.00 5.25 4.66
CA PRO A 21 -2.13 6.69 4.92
C PRO A 21 -3.53 7.28 4.73
N SER A 22 -4.31 6.74 3.79
CA SER A 22 -5.72 7.14 3.58
C SER A 22 -6.67 6.80 4.75
N GLY A 23 -6.19 6.08 5.76
CA GLY A 23 -6.95 5.49 6.86
C GLY A 23 -7.69 4.19 6.47
N SER A 24 -7.57 3.73 5.23
CA SER A 24 -8.11 2.43 4.83
C SER A 24 -7.37 1.30 5.52
N HIS A 25 -8.10 0.26 5.90
CA HIS A 25 -7.53 -1.01 6.34
C HIS A 25 -7.50 -1.95 5.15
N VAL A 26 -6.30 -2.26 4.66
CA VAL A 26 -6.07 -3.07 3.47
C VAL A 26 -5.62 -4.46 3.90
N ARG A 27 -6.26 -5.50 3.36
CA ARG A 27 -5.92 -6.90 3.69
C ARG A 27 -4.49 -7.20 3.26
N VAL A 28 -3.76 -7.87 4.14
CA VAL A 28 -2.46 -8.46 3.83
C VAL A 28 -2.70 -9.90 3.39
N ASP A 29 -2.12 -10.26 2.26
CA ASP A 29 -2.08 -11.63 1.76
C ASP A 29 -0.79 -12.29 2.23
N TYR A 30 -0.90 -13.42 2.93
CA TYR A 30 0.22 -14.17 3.50
C TYR A 30 0.39 -15.55 2.84
N ASP A 31 -0.33 -15.84 1.74
CA ASP A 31 -0.32 -17.16 1.12
C ASP A 31 0.99 -17.44 0.34
N GLY A 32 1.79 -16.39 0.07
CA GLY A 32 3.09 -16.47 -0.61
C GLY A 32 4.30 -16.33 0.32
N GLU A 33 5.50 -16.31 -0.27
CA GLU A 33 6.77 -16.18 0.48
C GLU A 33 6.93 -14.84 1.21
N ARG A 34 6.25 -13.79 0.73
CA ARG A 34 6.27 -12.45 1.32
C ARG A 34 4.84 -11.94 1.51
N PRO A 35 4.57 -11.19 2.58
CA PRO A 35 3.28 -10.55 2.77
C PRO A 35 3.03 -9.53 1.66
N VAL A 36 1.89 -9.65 0.97
CA VAL A 36 1.51 -8.77 -0.14
C VAL A 36 0.42 -7.81 0.31
N LEU A 37 0.60 -6.53 -0.03
CA LEU A 37 -0.40 -5.50 0.19
C LEU A 37 -0.83 -4.91 -1.16
N ALA A 38 -1.97 -5.38 -1.67
CA ALA A 38 -2.57 -4.87 -2.90
C ALA A 38 -3.37 -3.59 -2.61
N VAL A 39 -2.76 -2.44 -2.84
CA VAL A 39 -3.28 -1.12 -2.46
C VAL A 39 -3.29 -0.18 -3.65
N ARG A 40 -4.33 0.66 -3.75
CA ARG A 40 -4.35 1.69 -4.80
C ARG A 40 -3.25 2.71 -4.53
N LEU A 41 -2.56 3.13 -5.58
CA LEU A 41 -1.44 4.06 -5.49
C LEU A 41 -1.81 5.33 -4.71
N GLN A 42 -3.00 5.91 -4.95
CA GLN A 42 -3.40 7.16 -4.29
C GLN A 42 -3.63 7.03 -2.78
N GLU A 43 -3.80 5.81 -2.26
CA GLU A 43 -3.93 5.58 -0.83
C GLU A 43 -2.58 5.62 -0.10
N MET A 44 -1.48 5.57 -0.85
CA MET A 44 -0.11 5.62 -0.35
C MET A 44 0.51 7.03 -0.48
N PHE A 45 -0.18 8.02 -1.05
CA PHE A 45 0.32 9.39 -1.01
C PHE A 45 0.54 9.84 0.44
N GLY A 46 1.57 10.65 0.67
CA GLY A 46 1.98 11.03 2.01
C GLY A 46 2.87 9.99 2.72
N ALA A 47 2.97 8.74 2.24
CA ALA A 47 3.87 7.76 2.84
C ALA A 47 5.32 7.97 2.41
N SER A 48 6.21 8.05 3.39
CA SER A 48 7.67 8.12 3.19
C SER A 48 8.35 6.76 3.12
N ALA A 49 7.70 5.69 3.60
CA ALA A 49 8.29 4.36 3.70
C ALA A 49 7.27 3.25 3.40
N THR A 50 7.77 2.06 3.04
CA THR A 50 6.97 0.85 2.84
C THR A 50 6.38 0.39 4.17
N PRO A 51 5.08 0.08 4.27
CA PRO A 51 4.52 -0.58 5.44
C PRO A 51 5.22 -1.91 5.72
N ALA A 52 5.33 -2.28 6.99
CA ALA A 52 5.98 -3.51 7.41
C ALA A 52 5.17 -4.22 8.50
N VAL A 53 5.23 -5.54 8.49
CA VAL A 53 4.67 -6.45 9.50
C VAL A 53 5.79 -6.96 10.42
N LEU A 54 5.47 -7.84 11.38
CA LEU A 54 6.41 -8.34 12.38
C LEU A 54 7.11 -7.21 13.16
N ASP A 55 6.32 -6.24 13.65
CA ASP A 55 6.81 -5.02 14.31
C ASP A 55 7.85 -4.24 13.48
N GLY A 56 7.61 -4.11 12.18
CA GLY A 56 8.47 -3.34 11.30
C GLY A 56 9.68 -4.09 10.72
N ARG A 57 9.84 -5.38 11.03
CA ARG A 57 11.00 -6.17 10.59
C ARG A 57 10.85 -6.72 9.17
N LEU A 58 9.62 -6.87 8.69
CA LEU A 58 9.34 -7.46 7.39
C LEU A 58 8.52 -6.49 6.53
N PRO A 59 9.13 -5.76 5.58
CA PRO A 59 8.37 -4.92 4.65
C PRO A 59 7.43 -5.76 3.81
N VAL A 60 6.23 -5.23 3.57
CA VAL A 60 5.28 -5.88 2.65
C VAL A 60 5.67 -5.60 1.21
N LEU A 61 5.38 -6.56 0.33
CA LEU A 61 5.43 -6.33 -1.10
C LEU A 61 4.19 -5.53 -1.51
N LEU A 62 4.36 -4.27 -1.88
CA LEU A 62 3.29 -3.43 -2.37
C LEU A 62 2.97 -3.81 -3.82
N HIS A 63 1.75 -4.25 -4.04
CA HIS A 63 1.16 -4.26 -5.38
C HIS A 63 0.39 -2.94 -5.52
N LEU A 64 1.05 -1.91 -6.05
CA LEU A 64 0.44 -0.61 -6.28
C LEU A 64 -0.52 -0.71 -7.45
N LEU A 65 -1.78 -0.31 -7.22
CA LEU A 65 -2.87 -0.47 -8.18
C LEU A 65 -3.34 0.87 -8.75
N SER A 66 -3.81 0.84 -9.99
CA SER A 66 -4.55 1.92 -10.63
C SER A 66 -5.95 2.11 -10.01
N PRO A 67 -6.71 3.18 -10.38
CA PRO A 67 -8.12 3.32 -9.99
C PRO A 67 -8.97 2.10 -10.34
N ALA A 68 -8.68 1.43 -11.46
CA ALA A 68 -9.36 0.22 -11.91
C ALA A 68 -8.83 -1.07 -11.26
N ARG A 69 -8.01 -0.96 -10.22
CA ARG A 69 -7.41 -2.07 -9.48
C ARG A 69 -6.54 -3.00 -10.34
N ARG A 70 -5.91 -2.45 -11.38
CA ARG A 70 -4.87 -3.16 -12.15
C ARG A 70 -3.50 -2.84 -11.54
N PRO A 71 -2.59 -3.81 -11.38
CA PRO A 71 -1.22 -3.55 -10.94
C PRO A 71 -0.54 -2.56 -11.90
N VAL A 72 0.13 -1.55 -11.34
CA VAL A 72 0.95 -0.57 -12.09
C VAL A 72 2.41 -0.63 -11.68
N GLN A 73 2.68 -1.07 -10.46
CA GLN A 73 4.03 -1.31 -9.94
C GLN A 73 3.96 -2.36 -8.84
N ILE A 74 5.00 -3.21 -8.77
CA ILE A 74 5.28 -4.06 -7.62
C ILE A 74 6.58 -3.56 -6.99
N THR A 75 6.59 -3.32 -5.68
CA THR A 75 7.78 -2.80 -4.98
C THR A 75 7.74 -3.11 -3.48
N ASP A 76 8.90 -3.35 -2.89
CA ASP A 76 9.14 -3.37 -1.44
C ASP A 76 9.88 -2.09 -0.95
N ASP A 77 10.24 -1.19 -1.87
CA ASP A 77 10.90 0.10 -1.63
C ASP A 77 10.02 1.24 -2.15
N LEU A 78 9.04 1.65 -1.33
CA LEU A 78 8.13 2.74 -1.66
C LEU A 78 8.86 4.08 -1.81
N ALA A 79 9.89 4.30 -0.99
CA ALA A 79 10.67 5.54 -1.01
C ALA A 79 11.38 5.68 -2.36
N GLY A 80 12.08 4.64 -2.81
CA GLY A 80 12.73 4.64 -4.11
C GLY A 80 11.76 4.57 -5.29
N PHE A 81 10.58 3.98 -5.12
CA PHE A 81 9.51 4.07 -6.12
C PHE A 81 9.12 5.53 -6.40
N TRP A 82 8.91 6.34 -5.36
CA TRP A 82 8.54 7.74 -5.51
C TRP A 82 9.58 8.56 -6.29
N ASP A 83 10.87 8.31 -6.07
CA ASP A 83 11.93 9.05 -6.77
C ASP A 83 12.12 8.59 -8.21
N ARG A 84 12.12 7.27 -8.44
CA ARG A 84 12.66 6.70 -9.69
C ARG A 84 11.58 6.31 -10.68
N ALA A 85 10.46 5.74 -10.22
CA ALA A 85 9.46 5.10 -11.07
C ALA A 85 8.13 5.86 -11.12
N TYR A 86 7.75 6.54 -10.04
CA TYR A 86 6.51 7.30 -9.99
C TYR A 86 6.37 8.35 -11.09
N PRO A 87 7.39 9.13 -11.50
CA PRO A 87 7.23 10.11 -12.57
C PRO A 87 6.73 9.49 -13.89
N GLN A 88 7.23 8.30 -14.25
CA GLN A 88 6.79 7.57 -15.44
C GLN A 88 5.39 6.99 -15.27
N VAL A 89 5.13 6.32 -14.13
CA VAL A 89 3.80 5.78 -13.81
C VAL A 89 2.74 6.88 -13.78
N ARG A 90 3.06 8.04 -13.22
CA ARG A 90 2.22 9.24 -13.21
C ARG A 90 1.90 9.71 -14.62
N ALA A 91 2.88 9.78 -15.52
CA ALA A 91 2.67 10.22 -16.89
C ALA A 91 1.66 9.32 -17.63
N GLU A 92 1.79 8.00 -17.47
CA GLU A 92 0.85 7.02 -18.03
C GLU A 92 -0.55 7.14 -17.41
N LEU A 93 -0.62 7.14 -16.07
CA LEU A 93 -1.89 7.13 -15.35
C LEU A 93 -2.68 8.41 -15.52
N ARG A 94 -2.04 9.56 -15.67
CA ARG A 94 -2.71 10.83 -15.98
C ARG A 94 -3.41 10.78 -17.34
N GLY A 95 -2.84 10.09 -18.33
CA GLY A 95 -3.49 9.87 -19.63
C GLY A 95 -4.67 8.90 -19.55
N ARG A 96 -4.51 7.77 -18.86
CA ARG A 96 -5.55 6.73 -18.73
C ARG A 96 -6.69 7.13 -17.79
N TYR A 97 -6.40 7.92 -16.76
CA TYR A 97 -7.31 8.29 -15.68
C TYR A 97 -7.27 9.80 -15.41
N PRO A 98 -7.68 10.65 -16.37
CA PRO A 98 -7.52 12.10 -16.30
C PRO A 98 -8.36 12.78 -15.20
N LYS A 99 -9.41 12.11 -14.70
CA LYS A 99 -10.27 12.61 -13.61
C LYS A 99 -9.71 12.38 -12.20
N HIS A 100 -8.57 11.68 -12.07
CA HIS A 100 -7.93 11.38 -10.79
C HIS A 100 -6.75 12.33 -10.51
N ALA A 101 -6.45 12.57 -9.23
CA ALA A 101 -5.31 13.36 -8.83
C ALA A 101 -4.00 12.56 -8.97
N TRP A 102 -3.01 13.20 -9.61
CA TRP A 102 -1.66 12.66 -9.82
C TRP A 102 -0.63 13.76 -9.49
N PRO A 103 -0.36 14.00 -8.20
CA PRO A 103 0.52 15.07 -7.74
C PRO A 103 1.93 14.91 -8.30
N GLU A 104 2.65 16.01 -8.49
CA GLU A 104 4.06 15.95 -8.84
C GLU A 104 4.92 15.48 -7.66
N ASP A 105 4.60 15.95 -6.45
CA ASP A 105 5.17 15.45 -5.20
C ASP A 105 4.17 14.49 -4.50
N PRO A 106 4.36 13.16 -4.60
CA PRO A 106 3.50 12.18 -3.95
C PRO A 106 3.71 12.07 -2.44
N ARG A 107 4.82 12.59 -1.89
CA ARG A 107 5.21 12.43 -0.48
C ARG A 107 4.54 13.44 0.43
N THR A 108 4.10 14.57 -0.11
CA THR A 108 3.38 15.61 0.63
C THR A 108 1.90 15.67 0.26
N ALA A 109 1.50 14.95 -0.79
CA ALA A 109 0.11 14.91 -1.24
C ALA A 109 -0.81 14.20 -0.25
N GLN A 110 -2.04 14.70 -0.16
CA GLN A 110 -3.07 14.10 0.68
C GLN A 110 -3.48 12.71 0.12
N PRO A 111 -3.48 11.66 0.95
CA PRO A 111 -3.93 10.34 0.52
C PRO A 111 -5.43 10.30 0.24
N LEU A 112 -5.81 9.60 -0.82
CA LEU A 112 -7.19 9.52 -1.29
C LEU A 112 -7.77 8.13 -1.04
N ARG A 113 -8.69 8.04 -0.09
CA ARG A 113 -9.32 6.79 0.36
C ARG A 113 -9.97 6.01 -0.79
N GLY A 114 -9.81 4.69 -0.70
CA GLY A 114 -10.58 3.68 -1.45
C GLY A 114 -12.07 3.89 -1.35
N THR A 115 -12.79 3.71 -2.45
CA THR A 115 -14.20 3.34 -2.34
C THR A 115 -14.24 2.01 -1.57
N ARG A 116 -14.97 1.99 -0.45
CA ARG A 116 -15.18 0.78 0.35
C ARG A 116 -15.71 -0.32 -0.57
N ARG A 117 -15.08 -1.50 -0.52
CA ARG A 117 -15.66 -2.71 -1.13
C ARG A 117 -16.98 -2.95 -0.41
N ARG A 118 -18.10 -3.01 -1.15
CA ARG A 118 -19.28 -3.71 -0.67
C ARG A 118 -19.01 -5.21 -0.72
#